data_AF-A0A1V8SVI9-F1
#
_entry.id   AF-A0A1V8SVI9-F1
#
_cell.length_a   1.000
_cell.length_b   1.000
_cell.length_c   1.000
_cell.angle_alpha   90.00
_cell.angle_beta   90.00
_cell.angle_gamma   90.00
#
_symmetry.space_group_name_H-M   'P 1'
#
loop_
_entity.id
_entity.type
_entity.pdbx_description
1 polymer ?
#
loop_
_entity_poly.entity_id
_entity_poly.type
_entity_poly.pdbx_seq_one_letter_code
_entity_poly.pdbx_strand_id
1 'polypeptide(L)'
;MVSTTLRAALAAGLIVIPAAVAQQAIYAQCGGSGYSGGTTCVSGSTCVVVNPYYSQCLPGSASSSSTSSACTTTITISSRVSTTTATTPPSSSTTITTPAPASTTPTKTTTAATTTTSKVSSGGSGPGSTLQGSYLWIRAVEDPNFHKYLQTSPQYTTGLATLNSYTTAGQFNVVNGQLVELISATATSPTLLYANVGQPATPSSSLLPVSFSTTQNGWGSFAFSGDALTWSAANVTRGNLAAWYVCTGQQLFINTGAYLYGTPSGCYDETIHFYNGATAVA
;
A
#
# COMPACT_ATOMS: atom_id res chain seq x y z
N MET A 1 -1.17 -88.19 -36.85
CA MET A 1 -0.42 -87.76 -35.65
C MET A 1 0.20 -86.41 -35.98
N VAL A 2 0.04 -85.29 -35.30
CA VAL A 2 -0.94 -84.74 -34.34
C VAL A 2 -0.93 -83.23 -34.66
N SER A 3 -2.11 -82.63 -34.75
CA SER A 3 -2.30 -81.19 -34.91
C SER A 3 -2.19 -80.53 -33.53
N THR A 4 -1.30 -79.56 -33.34
CA THR A 4 -1.17 -78.85 -32.05
C THR A 4 -1.17 -77.34 -32.27
N THR A 5 -2.33 -76.73 -32.06
CA THR A 5 -2.57 -75.29 -31.96
C THR A 5 -1.94 -74.73 -30.69
N LEU A 6 -1.03 -73.75 -30.82
CA LEU A 6 -0.44 -73.03 -29.68
C LEU A 6 -1.25 -71.76 -29.40
N ARG A 7 -2.00 -71.76 -28.29
CA ARG A 7 -2.71 -70.58 -27.76
C ARG A 7 -1.73 -69.76 -26.92
N ALA A 8 -1.38 -68.56 -27.38
CA ALA A 8 -0.67 -67.58 -26.56
C ALA A 8 -1.67 -66.84 -25.67
N ALA A 9 -1.68 -67.15 -24.38
CA ALA A 9 -2.41 -66.38 -23.37
C ALA A 9 -1.56 -65.17 -22.96
N LEU A 10 -2.00 -63.95 -23.29
CA LEU A 10 -1.43 -62.72 -22.75
C LEU A 10 -1.92 -62.53 -21.31
N ALA A 11 -1.05 -62.80 -20.34
CA ALA A 11 -1.25 -62.38 -18.95
C ALA A 11 -0.93 -60.88 -18.84
N ALA A 12 -1.97 -60.05 -18.68
CA ALA A 12 -1.82 -58.64 -18.36
C ALA A 12 -1.41 -58.48 -16.88
N GLY A 13 -0.12 -58.29 -16.63
CA GLY A 13 0.38 -57.92 -15.31
C GLY A 13 0.02 -56.48 -14.97
N LEU A 14 -0.74 -56.28 -13.90
CA LEU A 14 -1.00 -54.95 -13.33
C LEU A 14 0.32 -54.41 -12.72
N ILE A 15 1.00 -53.53 -13.46
CA ILE A 15 2.14 -52.77 -12.95
C ILE A 15 1.58 -51.60 -12.14
N VAL A 16 1.74 -51.63 -10.82
CA VAL A 16 1.47 -50.48 -9.96
C VAL A 16 2.69 -49.56 -10.02
N ILE A 17 2.59 -48.47 -10.78
CA ILE A 17 3.61 -47.42 -10.85
C ILE A 17 3.40 -46.51 -9.63
N PRO A 18 4.39 -46.31 -8.74
CA PRO A 18 4.28 -45.34 -7.67
C PRO A 18 4.23 -43.93 -8.26
N ALA A 19 3.14 -43.19 -7.98
CA ALA A 19 3.04 -41.78 -8.32
C ALA A 19 4.01 -40.99 -7.44
N ALA A 20 5.13 -40.55 -8.03
CA ALA A 20 6.03 -39.61 -7.37
C ALA A 20 5.27 -38.30 -7.16
N VAL A 21 4.98 -37.94 -5.90
CA VAL A 21 4.44 -36.62 -5.56
C VAL A 21 5.55 -35.59 -5.72
N ALA A 22 5.63 -34.97 -6.89
CA ALA A 22 6.62 -33.94 -7.15
C ALA A 22 6.28 -32.68 -6.35
N GLN A 23 7.27 -32.18 -5.60
CA GLN A 23 7.19 -30.91 -4.91
C GLN A 23 6.99 -29.77 -5.92
N GLN A 24 6.00 -28.92 -5.70
CA GLN A 24 5.64 -27.83 -6.60
C GLN A 24 6.70 -26.73 -6.59
N ALA A 25 7.12 -26.31 -7.79
CA ALA A 25 8.07 -25.24 -7.95
C ALA A 25 7.57 -23.92 -7.34
N ILE A 26 8.48 -23.00 -7.07
CA ILE A 26 8.10 -21.66 -6.64
C ILE A 26 7.22 -21.00 -7.72
N TYR A 27 6.14 -20.36 -7.28
CA TYR A 27 5.03 -19.82 -8.08
C TYR A 27 4.13 -20.85 -8.78
N ALA A 28 4.32 -22.16 -8.59
CA ALA A 28 3.41 -23.18 -9.10
C ALA A 28 2.13 -23.30 -8.24
N GLN A 29 1.07 -23.86 -8.84
CA GLN A 29 -0.17 -24.15 -8.12
C GLN A 29 0.04 -25.31 -7.15
N CYS A 30 -0.39 -25.13 -5.91
CA CYS A 30 -0.26 -26.12 -4.83
C CYS A 30 -1.59 -26.40 -4.13
N GLY A 31 -2.70 -25.87 -4.65
CA GLY A 31 -4.02 -26.09 -4.06
C GLY A 31 -5.12 -25.34 -4.80
N GLY A 32 -6.33 -25.51 -4.30
CA GLY A 32 -7.54 -24.94 -4.88
C GLY A 32 -8.60 -26.00 -5.17
N SER A 33 -9.86 -25.58 -5.13
CA SER A 33 -11.01 -26.42 -5.45
C SER A 33 -10.91 -26.96 -6.88
N GLY A 34 -10.89 -28.29 -7.02
CA GLY A 34 -10.71 -29.01 -8.29
C GLY A 34 -9.26 -29.30 -8.68
N TYR A 35 -8.27 -28.84 -7.91
CA TYR A 35 -6.85 -29.15 -8.16
C TYR A 35 -6.49 -30.56 -7.66
N SER A 36 -5.96 -31.41 -8.55
CA SER A 36 -5.52 -32.78 -8.24
C SER A 36 -4.00 -32.98 -8.30
N GLY A 37 -3.23 -31.88 -8.41
CA GLY A 37 -1.77 -31.91 -8.46
C GLY A 37 -1.12 -31.94 -7.07
N GLY A 38 0.21 -31.82 -7.02
CA GLY A 38 0.95 -31.84 -5.76
C GLY A 38 0.63 -30.61 -4.90
N THR A 39 0.45 -30.80 -3.60
CA THR A 39 0.10 -29.71 -2.67
C THR A 39 1.29 -29.17 -1.86
N THR A 40 2.43 -29.87 -1.93
CA THR A 40 3.64 -29.51 -1.20
C THR A 40 4.54 -28.65 -2.08
N CYS A 41 5.03 -27.52 -1.56
CA CYS A 41 5.96 -26.63 -2.25
C CYS A 41 7.44 -27.01 -2.03
N VAL A 42 8.32 -26.66 -2.97
CA VAL A 42 9.78 -26.77 -2.82
C VAL A 42 10.26 -26.10 -1.54
N SER A 43 11.27 -26.69 -0.90
CA SER A 43 11.85 -26.19 0.35
C SER A 43 12.18 -24.69 0.25
N GLY A 44 11.79 -23.91 1.26
CA GLY A 44 11.93 -22.45 1.25
C GLY A 44 10.73 -21.70 0.64
N SER A 45 9.67 -22.40 0.23
CA SER A 45 8.41 -21.82 -0.21
C SER A 45 7.21 -22.47 0.49
N THR A 46 6.11 -21.72 0.62
CA THR A 46 4.89 -22.13 1.33
C THR A 46 3.68 -22.01 0.40
N CYS A 47 2.75 -22.95 0.48
CA CYS A 47 1.52 -22.92 -0.30
C CYS A 47 0.56 -21.88 0.29
N VAL A 48 0.35 -20.76 -0.41
CA VAL A 48 -0.52 -19.66 0.02
C VAL A 48 -1.80 -19.68 -0.80
N VAL A 49 -2.95 -19.69 -0.13
CA VAL A 49 -4.26 -19.61 -0.79
C VAL A 49 -4.42 -18.21 -1.39
N VAL A 50 -4.62 -18.14 -2.71
CA VAL A 50 -4.90 -16.88 -3.42
C VAL A 50 -6.41 -16.68 -3.56
N ASN A 51 -7.12 -17.76 -3.87
CA ASN A 51 -8.58 -17.80 -3.92
C ASN A 51 -9.08 -19.25 -3.72
N PRO A 52 -10.40 -19.50 -3.61
CA PRO A 52 -10.94 -20.84 -3.34
C PRO A 52 -10.58 -21.92 -4.36
N TYR A 53 -10.19 -21.54 -5.58
CA TYR A 53 -9.86 -22.43 -6.69
C TYR A 53 -8.35 -22.48 -6.99
N TYR A 54 -7.54 -21.66 -6.31
CA TYR A 54 -6.12 -21.52 -6.60
C TYR A 54 -5.29 -21.14 -5.37
N SER A 55 -4.30 -21.98 -5.04
CA SER A 55 -3.24 -21.71 -4.07
C SER A 55 -1.89 -21.80 -4.77
N GLN A 56 -0.94 -20.93 -4.42
CA GLN A 56 0.36 -20.81 -5.09
C GLN A 56 1.53 -20.95 -4.11
N CYS A 57 2.60 -21.62 -4.52
CA CYS A 57 3.84 -21.67 -3.76
C CYS A 57 4.57 -20.33 -3.78
N LEU A 58 4.65 -19.63 -2.65
CA LEU A 58 5.35 -18.35 -2.54
C LEU A 58 6.62 -18.49 -1.69
N PRO A 59 7.71 -17.77 -2.00
CA PRO A 59 8.89 -17.71 -1.15
C PRO A 59 8.52 -17.16 0.23
N GLY A 60 8.85 -17.89 1.29
CA GLY A 60 8.53 -17.50 2.66
C GLY A 60 9.58 -18.00 3.62
N SER A 61 10.19 -17.09 4.38
CA SER A 61 11.16 -17.37 5.44
C SER A 61 10.61 -18.44 6.36
N ALA A 62 11.38 -19.51 6.57
CA ALA A 62 11.02 -20.59 7.47
C ALA A 62 10.65 -20.03 8.86
N SER A 63 9.37 -20.01 9.16
CA SER A 63 8.84 -19.91 10.51
C SER A 63 7.89 -21.08 10.68
N SER A 64 8.44 -22.13 11.27
CA SER A 64 7.73 -23.28 11.80
C SER A 64 6.55 -22.81 12.65
N SER A 65 5.35 -23.30 12.38
CA SER A 65 4.21 -23.46 13.34
C SER A 65 3.02 -24.02 12.56
N SER A 66 2.79 -25.33 12.63
CA SER A 66 1.85 -26.01 13.54
C SER A 66 0.41 -26.05 13.01
N THR A 67 0.04 -27.25 12.57
CA THR A 67 -1.29 -27.76 12.27
C THR A 67 -2.34 -27.28 13.27
N SER A 68 -3.46 -26.74 12.80
CA SER A 68 -4.71 -26.67 13.56
C SER A 68 -5.91 -26.70 12.61
N SER A 69 -6.76 -27.67 12.88
CA SER A 69 -7.88 -28.17 12.07
C SER A 69 -8.99 -27.16 11.80
N ALA A 70 -9.64 -27.35 10.65
CA ALA A 70 -10.86 -26.67 10.24
C ALA A 70 -12.04 -26.94 11.18
N CYS A 71 -12.87 -25.91 11.41
CA CYS A 71 -14.21 -26.01 11.95
C CYS A 71 -15.22 -25.49 10.90
N THR A 72 -16.11 -26.39 10.49
CA THR A 72 -17.22 -26.17 9.54
C THR A 72 -18.31 -25.33 10.20
N THR A 73 -18.71 -24.21 9.59
CA THR A 73 -19.92 -23.47 9.99
C THR A 73 -20.89 -23.35 8.82
N THR A 74 -22.03 -24.00 9.00
CA THR A 74 -23.21 -24.01 8.12
C THR A 74 -23.88 -22.63 8.10
N ILE A 75 -24.17 -22.10 6.91
CA ILE A 75 -24.90 -20.84 6.71
C ILE A 75 -26.41 -21.13 6.67
N THR A 76 -27.13 -20.65 7.67
CA THR A 76 -28.61 -20.56 7.65
C THR A 76 -29.04 -19.20 7.09
N ILE A 77 -29.82 -19.26 6.01
CA ILE A 77 -30.40 -18.11 5.31
C ILE A 77 -31.57 -17.58 6.15
N SER A 78 -31.56 -16.29 6.49
CA SER A 78 -32.72 -15.61 7.09
C SER A 78 -32.99 -14.30 6.36
N SER A 79 -34.00 -14.33 5.50
CA SER A 79 -34.56 -13.19 4.79
C SER A 79 -35.54 -12.43 5.69
N ARG A 80 -35.27 -11.15 5.96
CA ARG A 80 -36.30 -10.21 6.44
C ARG A 80 -36.36 -8.94 5.59
N VAL A 81 -37.48 -8.91 4.86
CA VAL A 81 -38.26 -7.82 4.27
C VAL A 81 -37.97 -6.40 4.79
N SER A 82 -37.72 -5.51 3.83
CA SER A 82 -37.72 -4.06 3.94
C SER A 82 -39.13 -3.50 4.11
N THR A 83 -39.31 -2.54 5.02
CA THR A 83 -40.47 -1.63 5.03
C THR A 83 -39.99 -0.19 5.18
N THR A 84 -40.44 0.64 4.26
CA THR A 84 -40.18 2.08 4.15
C THR A 84 -41.26 2.86 4.88
N THR A 85 -40.88 3.87 5.67
CA THR A 85 -41.76 4.99 5.98
C THR A 85 -40.93 6.25 6.21
N ALA A 86 -41.27 7.28 5.44
CA ALA A 86 -40.70 8.61 5.45
C ALA A 86 -41.46 9.52 6.43
N THR A 87 -40.74 10.39 7.13
CA THR A 87 -41.28 11.64 7.71
C THR A 87 -40.16 12.62 8.04
N THR A 88 -40.22 13.81 7.45
CA THR A 88 -39.52 15.06 7.80
C THR A 88 -40.58 16.12 8.12
N PRO A 89 -40.23 17.38 8.49
CA PRO A 89 -39.54 17.89 9.69
C PRO A 89 -40.50 18.86 10.49
N PRO A 90 -40.03 19.63 11.49
CA PRO A 90 -39.65 21.02 11.17
C PRO A 90 -38.53 21.65 12.03
N SER A 91 -37.97 22.71 11.43
CA SER A 91 -37.04 23.70 11.95
C SER A 91 -37.54 24.48 13.17
N SER A 92 -36.60 24.98 13.98
CA SER A 92 -36.82 26.17 14.81
C SER A 92 -35.49 26.91 15.06
N SER A 93 -35.52 28.21 14.76
CA SER A 93 -34.46 29.22 14.85
C SER A 93 -34.64 30.10 16.09
N THR A 94 -33.54 30.55 16.74
CA THR A 94 -33.43 31.85 17.45
C THR A 94 -31.97 32.03 17.90
N THR A 95 -31.17 32.93 17.32
CA THR A 95 -30.97 34.38 17.57
C THR A 95 -30.19 34.75 18.85
N ILE A 96 -28.94 35.17 18.63
CA ILE A 96 -28.13 36.25 19.22
C ILE A 96 -28.50 36.76 20.63
N THR A 97 -27.50 36.74 21.53
CA THR A 97 -27.20 37.88 22.42
C THR A 97 -25.75 37.79 22.95
N THR A 98 -24.95 38.81 22.61
CA THR A 98 -23.70 39.20 23.28
C THR A 98 -24.05 40.21 24.37
N PRO A 99 -23.33 40.29 25.51
CA PRO A 99 -22.23 41.26 25.58
C PRO A 99 -21.00 40.81 26.43
N ALA A 100 -19.83 41.34 26.08
CA ALA A 100 -18.61 41.40 26.90
C ALA A 100 -18.66 42.67 27.82
N PRO A 101 -17.63 43.06 28.63
CA PRO A 101 -16.31 42.47 28.94
C PRO A 101 -15.91 42.54 30.46
N ALA A 102 -14.61 42.32 30.75
CA ALA A 102 -13.83 42.51 32.01
C ALA A 102 -13.73 41.28 32.94
N SER A 103 -12.64 40.95 33.65
CA SER A 103 -11.23 41.38 33.73
C SER A 103 -10.53 40.41 34.70
N THR A 104 -9.19 40.41 34.71
CA THR A 104 -8.24 39.92 35.75
C THR A 104 -8.01 38.41 35.98
N THR A 105 -6.77 38.03 35.64
CA THR A 105 -5.82 37.03 36.18
C THR A 105 -5.97 36.73 37.70
N PRO A 106 -5.54 35.54 38.21
CA PRO A 106 -4.11 35.24 38.36
C PRO A 106 -3.66 33.81 38.02
N THR A 107 -2.40 33.76 37.56
CA THR A 107 -1.38 32.72 37.61
C THR A 107 -1.60 31.58 38.61
N LYS A 108 -1.48 30.33 38.14
CA LYS A 108 -1.03 29.20 38.95
C LYS A 108 -0.05 28.32 38.19
N THR A 109 1.23 28.53 38.52
CA THR A 109 2.35 27.63 38.33
C THR A 109 1.98 26.21 38.77
N THR A 110 2.13 25.23 37.87
CA THR A 110 2.25 23.82 38.27
C THR A 110 3.30 23.13 37.41
N THR A 111 4.45 22.89 38.03
CA THR A 111 5.54 22.01 37.61
C THR A 111 5.08 20.56 37.71
N ALA A 112 5.18 19.77 36.64
CA ALA A 112 5.19 18.31 36.66
C ALA A 112 5.86 17.81 35.36
N ALA A 113 7.13 17.45 35.43
CA ALA A 113 7.60 16.08 35.65
C ALA A 113 7.71 15.28 34.34
N THR A 114 8.92 15.34 33.80
CA THR A 114 9.62 14.31 33.01
C THR A 114 8.97 12.94 33.08
N THR A 115 8.34 12.53 31.99
CA THR A 115 8.05 11.11 31.74
C THR A 115 8.92 10.67 30.56
N THR A 116 10.05 10.07 30.92
CA THR A 116 10.97 9.40 30.02
C THR A 116 10.28 8.15 29.49
N THR A 117 9.56 8.26 28.38
CA THR A 117 9.10 7.09 27.62
C THR A 117 10.18 6.72 26.63
N SER A 118 10.83 5.59 26.90
CA SER A 118 11.87 4.95 26.10
C SER A 118 11.41 4.75 24.64
N LYS A 119 11.90 5.61 23.75
CA LYS A 119 11.79 5.46 22.29
C LYS A 119 12.56 4.21 21.87
N VAL A 120 11.83 3.19 21.43
CA VAL A 120 12.38 2.11 20.61
C VAL A 120 12.88 2.76 19.31
N SER A 121 14.16 2.60 19.02
CA SER A 121 14.85 3.23 17.89
C SER A 121 14.22 2.87 16.54
N SER A 122 13.70 3.89 15.85
CA SER A 122 13.40 3.92 14.42
C SER A 122 13.86 5.28 13.87
N GLY A 123 14.26 5.32 12.59
CA GLY A 123 14.95 6.43 11.93
C GLY A 123 14.29 7.80 12.14
N GLY A 124 15.13 8.80 12.48
CA GLY A 124 14.74 10.20 12.63
C GLY A 124 13.71 10.50 13.72
N SER A 125 13.64 11.76 14.16
CA SER A 125 12.42 12.32 14.75
C SER A 125 11.94 13.31 13.71
N GLY A 126 10.86 12.99 12.99
CA GLY A 126 10.30 13.84 11.94
C GLY A 126 9.77 15.19 12.47
N PRO A 127 9.13 16.01 11.63
CA PRO A 127 8.64 17.35 11.98
C PRO A 127 7.43 17.34 12.95
N GLY A 128 7.01 16.17 13.42
CA GLY A 128 5.84 16.01 14.30
C GLY A 128 4.53 15.86 13.52
N SER A 129 3.43 15.79 14.27
CA SER A 129 2.09 15.48 13.75
C SER A 129 1.26 16.70 13.36
N THR A 130 1.77 17.90 13.60
CA THR A 130 1.14 19.16 13.20
C THR A 130 1.86 19.73 12.00
N LEU A 131 1.10 20.17 11.01
CA LEU A 131 1.60 20.73 9.77
C LEU A 131 2.44 21.98 10.05
N GLN A 132 3.65 22.03 9.50
CA GLN A 132 4.58 23.13 9.69
C GLN A 132 4.53 24.09 8.51
N GLY A 133 4.48 25.40 8.77
CA GLY A 133 4.64 26.43 7.75
C GLY A 133 3.77 26.23 6.50
N SER A 134 4.41 26.22 5.33
CA SER A 134 3.78 26.01 4.01
C SER A 134 3.78 24.56 3.53
N TYR A 135 4.12 23.61 4.40
CA TYR A 135 4.10 22.19 4.04
C TYR A 135 2.68 21.66 4.00
N LEU A 136 2.51 20.53 3.34
CA LEU A 136 1.25 19.86 3.07
C LEU A 136 1.38 18.37 3.36
N TRP A 137 0.29 17.74 3.77
CA TRP A 137 0.18 16.29 3.67
C TRP A 137 -0.11 15.94 2.21
N ILE A 138 0.32 14.77 1.72
CA ILE A 138 -0.06 14.28 0.39
C ILE A 138 -0.64 12.88 0.58
N ARG A 139 -1.83 12.61 0.01
CA ARG A 139 -2.55 11.34 0.20
C ARG A 139 -3.24 10.88 -1.07
N ALA A 140 -3.44 9.57 -1.18
CA ALA A 140 -4.28 8.99 -2.22
C ALA A 140 -5.77 9.27 -1.97
N VAL A 141 -6.51 9.45 -3.07
CA VAL A 141 -7.96 9.77 -3.07
C VAL A 141 -8.82 8.70 -3.73
N GLU A 142 -8.23 7.55 -4.07
CA GLU A 142 -8.90 6.41 -4.70
C GLU A 142 -8.64 5.12 -3.94
N ASP A 143 -9.55 4.15 -4.03
CA ASP A 143 -9.34 2.80 -3.50
C ASP A 143 -8.31 2.03 -4.35
N PRO A 144 -7.48 1.15 -3.76
CA PRO A 144 -7.51 0.70 -2.37
C PRO A 144 -6.63 1.52 -1.41
N ASN A 145 -5.97 2.57 -1.89
CA ASN A 145 -5.05 3.38 -1.08
C ASN A 145 -5.71 4.64 -0.52
N PHE A 146 -7.04 4.72 -0.53
CA PHE A 146 -7.78 5.87 -0.03
C PHE A 146 -7.30 6.24 1.37
N HIS A 147 -6.92 7.51 1.55
CA HIS A 147 -6.37 8.05 2.81
C HIS A 147 -5.04 7.42 3.28
N LYS A 148 -4.27 6.80 2.38
CA LYS A 148 -2.85 6.51 2.61
C LYS A 148 -2.01 7.72 2.24
N TYR A 149 -1.03 8.04 3.08
CA TYR A 149 -0.23 9.25 2.99
C TYR A 149 1.18 8.96 2.52
N LEU A 150 1.68 9.86 1.68
CA LEU A 150 3.05 9.88 1.21
C LEU A 150 4.00 9.96 2.41
N GLN A 151 5.03 9.13 2.36
CA GLN A 151 6.11 9.10 3.34
C GLN A 151 7.30 8.34 2.77
N THR A 152 8.44 8.53 3.40
CA THR A 152 9.65 7.78 3.04
C THR A 152 9.78 6.50 3.86
N SER A 153 10.33 5.45 3.25
CA SER A 153 10.66 4.18 3.92
C SER A 153 12.15 3.85 3.73
N PRO A 154 12.95 3.79 4.82
CA PRO A 154 12.58 4.07 6.21
C PRO A 154 12.21 5.55 6.46
N GLN A 155 11.38 5.81 7.47
CA GLN A 155 10.88 7.15 7.76
C GLN A 155 12.00 8.17 7.96
N TYR A 156 11.82 9.34 7.35
CA TYR A 156 12.66 10.51 7.51
C TYR A 156 14.15 10.30 7.16
N THR A 157 14.45 9.30 6.34
CA THR A 157 15.79 8.95 5.88
C THR A 157 15.76 8.62 4.39
N THR A 158 16.90 8.68 3.69
CA THR A 158 16.97 8.30 2.27
C THR A 158 16.36 6.90 2.05
N GLY A 159 15.41 6.80 1.13
CA GLY A 159 14.59 5.60 1.01
C GLY A 159 13.57 5.69 -0.11
N LEU A 160 12.66 4.71 -0.15
CA LEU A 160 11.60 4.64 -1.15
C LEU A 160 10.44 5.56 -0.78
N ALA A 161 9.80 6.16 -1.79
CA ALA A 161 8.51 6.80 -1.59
C ALA A 161 7.42 5.73 -1.43
N THR A 162 6.59 5.87 -0.40
CA THR A 162 5.48 4.94 -0.14
C THR A 162 4.20 5.66 0.26
N LEU A 163 3.03 5.04 0.07
CA LEU A 163 1.76 5.48 0.65
C LEU A 163 1.34 4.59 1.81
N ASN A 164 1.36 5.10 3.03
CA ASN A 164 1.10 4.31 4.24
C ASN A 164 0.19 5.06 5.22
N SER A 165 0.09 4.58 6.46
CA SER A 165 -0.78 5.15 7.50
C SER A 165 -0.58 6.66 7.68
N TYR A 166 -1.67 7.38 7.98
CA TYR A 166 -1.67 8.80 8.35
C TYR A 166 -0.76 9.09 9.56
N THR A 167 -0.57 8.12 10.45
CA THR A 167 0.27 8.24 11.66
C THR A 167 1.75 8.44 11.35
N THR A 168 2.16 8.18 10.12
CA THR A 168 3.54 8.23 9.66
C THR A 168 3.69 9.08 8.41
N ALA A 169 2.69 9.91 8.12
CA ALA A 169 2.68 10.82 6.98
C ALA A 169 3.87 11.78 7.02
N GLY A 170 4.54 11.96 5.88
CA GLY A 170 5.51 13.03 5.70
C GLY A 170 4.83 14.37 5.47
N GLN A 171 5.57 15.46 5.68
CA GLN A 171 5.14 16.82 5.36
C GLN A 171 5.93 17.30 4.14
N PHE A 172 5.23 17.74 3.09
CA PHE A 172 5.84 18.00 1.79
C PHE A 172 5.57 19.41 1.26
N ASN A 173 6.44 19.89 0.38
CA ASN A 173 6.19 21.08 -0.41
C ASN A 173 6.80 20.90 -1.81
N VAL A 174 6.37 21.70 -2.79
CA VAL A 174 7.02 21.78 -4.09
C VAL A 174 7.75 23.12 -4.19
N VAL A 175 9.07 23.08 -4.28
CA VAL A 175 9.93 24.26 -4.37
C VAL A 175 10.71 24.20 -5.68
N ASN A 176 10.52 25.18 -6.57
CA ASN A 176 11.22 25.25 -7.85
C ASN A 176 11.17 23.95 -8.67
N GLY A 177 9.99 23.32 -8.73
CA GLY A 177 9.79 22.06 -9.46
C GLY A 177 10.25 20.81 -8.71
N GLN A 178 10.71 20.93 -7.47
CA GLN A 178 11.19 19.83 -6.65
C GLN A 178 10.23 19.53 -5.51
N LEU A 179 9.73 18.29 -5.43
CA LEU A 179 9.01 17.83 -4.24
C LEU A 179 10.03 17.58 -3.12
N VAL A 180 9.84 18.26 -1.99
CA VAL A 180 10.69 18.14 -0.80
C VAL A 180 9.90 17.59 0.38
N GLU A 181 10.51 16.69 1.15
CA GLU A 181 10.00 16.20 2.43
C GLU A 181 10.71 16.93 3.57
N LEU A 182 9.95 17.45 4.52
CA LEU A 182 10.48 18.03 5.74
C LEU A 182 10.88 16.94 6.74
N ILE A 183 12.15 16.94 7.12
CA ILE A 183 12.68 16.05 8.16
C ILE A 183 12.64 16.74 9.52
N SER A 184 13.05 18.01 9.56
CA SER A 184 13.02 18.83 10.75
C SER A 184 13.04 20.30 10.35
N ALA A 185 12.14 21.12 10.90
CA ALA A 185 12.29 22.56 10.82
C ALA A 185 13.18 23.04 11.96
N THR A 186 14.31 23.65 11.61
CA THR A 186 14.99 24.56 12.52
C THR A 186 14.61 25.99 12.16
N ALA A 187 14.65 26.91 13.12
CA ALA A 187 14.21 28.30 12.95
C ALA A 187 14.90 29.05 11.79
N THR A 188 16.04 28.55 11.31
CA THR A 188 16.86 29.20 10.27
C THR A 188 17.07 28.35 9.02
N SER A 189 16.94 27.02 9.08
CA SER A 189 17.08 26.15 7.90
C SER A 189 16.41 24.79 8.12
N PRO A 190 15.42 24.40 7.30
CA PRO A 190 14.85 23.06 7.39
C PRO A 190 15.83 22.01 6.85
N THR A 191 15.87 20.85 7.49
CA THR A 191 16.48 19.64 6.93
C THR A 191 15.48 18.96 6.02
N LEU A 192 15.86 18.69 4.77
CA LEU A 192 14.98 18.19 3.73
C LEU A 192 15.50 16.89 3.09
N LEU A 193 14.57 16.08 2.60
CA LEU A 193 14.83 15.11 1.53
C LEU A 193 14.17 15.57 0.24
N TYR A 194 14.74 15.16 -0.89
CA TYR A 194 14.30 15.50 -2.23
C TYR A 194 13.76 14.26 -2.92
N ALA A 195 12.54 14.34 -3.44
CA ALA A 195 11.97 13.28 -4.26
C ALA A 195 12.70 13.18 -5.60
N ASN A 196 13.31 12.04 -5.86
CA ASN A 196 14.00 11.74 -7.11
C ASN A 196 13.22 10.69 -7.88
N VAL A 197 12.94 10.99 -9.15
CA VAL A 197 12.39 10.00 -10.07
C VAL A 197 13.53 9.25 -10.73
N GLY A 198 13.50 7.92 -10.65
CA GLY A 198 14.47 7.04 -11.29
C GLY A 198 14.06 6.65 -12.70
N GLN A 199 15.05 6.28 -13.53
CA GLN A 199 14.80 5.71 -14.84
C GLN A 199 14.01 4.39 -14.72
N PRO A 200 13.25 3.99 -15.75
CA PRO A 200 12.53 2.73 -15.70
C PRO A 200 13.51 1.55 -15.59
N ALA A 201 13.15 0.54 -14.80
CA ALA A 201 13.99 -0.65 -14.61
C ALA A 201 14.24 -1.42 -15.91
N THR A 202 13.30 -1.32 -16.85
CA THR A 202 13.42 -1.84 -18.22
C THR A 202 12.85 -0.83 -19.21
N PRO A 203 13.32 -0.79 -20.48
CA PRO A 203 12.84 0.20 -21.46
C PRO A 203 11.33 0.16 -21.76
N SER A 204 10.67 -0.98 -21.47
CA SER A 204 9.23 -1.17 -21.67
C SER A 204 8.40 -0.97 -20.40
N SER A 205 9.02 -0.63 -19.27
CA SER A 205 8.31 -0.40 -18.02
C SER A 205 7.56 0.93 -18.06
N SER A 206 6.25 0.89 -17.78
CA SER A 206 5.42 2.08 -17.61
C SER A 206 5.51 2.69 -16.20
N LEU A 207 6.44 2.19 -15.36
CA LEU A 207 6.66 2.62 -13.99
C LEU A 207 8.01 3.34 -13.86
N LEU A 208 7.99 4.57 -13.32
CA LEU A 208 9.21 5.25 -12.88
C LEU A 208 9.27 5.29 -11.35
N PRO A 209 10.27 4.69 -10.71
CA PRO A 209 10.35 4.64 -9.26
C PRO A 209 10.57 6.03 -8.67
N VAL A 210 9.93 6.31 -7.53
CA VAL A 210 10.19 7.52 -6.74
C VAL A 210 10.90 7.15 -5.45
N SER A 211 11.98 7.85 -5.16
CA SER A 211 12.75 7.73 -3.91
C SER A 211 12.97 9.10 -3.30
N PHE A 212 13.33 9.16 -2.03
CA PHE A 212 13.74 10.37 -1.35
C PHE A 212 15.22 10.27 -0.99
N SER A 213 15.96 11.35 -1.22
CA SER A 213 17.41 11.41 -0.98
C SER A 213 17.83 12.77 -0.45
N THR A 214 18.99 12.85 0.20
CA THR A 214 19.62 14.11 0.59
C THR A 214 20.11 14.94 -0.59
N THR A 215 20.16 14.34 -1.79
CA THR A 215 20.60 15.00 -3.02
C THR A 215 19.47 15.01 -4.03
N GLN A 216 19.09 16.20 -4.51
CA GLN A 216 18.15 16.38 -5.60
C GLN A 216 18.74 15.90 -6.94
N ASN A 217 17.96 15.18 -7.73
CA ASN A 217 18.27 14.93 -9.13
C ASN A 217 17.64 16.00 -10.05
N GLY A 218 18.19 16.17 -11.24
CA GLY A 218 17.72 17.17 -12.21
C GLY A 218 16.69 16.65 -13.21
N TRP A 219 16.07 15.49 -12.96
CA TRP A 219 15.23 14.83 -13.96
C TRP A 219 13.74 15.01 -13.68
N GLY A 220 13.11 15.82 -14.53
CA GLY A 220 11.70 16.14 -14.43
C GLY A 220 11.39 17.23 -13.41
N SER A 221 10.10 17.53 -13.27
CA SER A 221 9.59 18.57 -12.39
C SER A 221 8.27 18.11 -11.79
N PHE A 222 8.15 18.27 -10.48
CA PHE A 222 6.92 18.16 -9.72
C PHE A 222 6.18 19.50 -9.72
N ALA A 223 4.85 19.46 -9.64
CA ALA A 223 3.99 20.63 -9.47
C ALA A 223 2.64 20.22 -8.89
N PHE A 224 1.94 21.15 -8.25
CA PHE A 224 0.52 20.97 -7.96
C PHE A 224 -0.33 21.56 -9.09
N SER A 225 -1.30 20.80 -9.59
CA SER A 225 -2.32 21.27 -10.51
C SER A 225 -3.68 21.19 -9.82
N GLY A 226 -4.15 22.31 -9.27
CA GLY A 226 -5.17 22.26 -8.23
C GLY A 226 -4.56 21.64 -6.97
N ASP A 227 -5.14 20.56 -6.48
CA ASP A 227 -4.63 19.78 -5.35
C ASP A 227 -3.82 18.54 -5.74
N ALA A 228 -3.97 18.06 -6.96
CA ALA A 228 -3.25 16.90 -7.47
C ALA A 228 -1.75 17.18 -7.59
N LEU A 229 -0.92 16.29 -7.04
CA LEU A 229 0.51 16.28 -7.28
C LEU A 229 0.77 15.69 -8.67
N THR A 230 1.48 16.44 -9.47
CA THR A 230 1.83 16.10 -10.85
C THR A 230 3.34 15.99 -11.01
N TRP A 231 3.76 15.26 -12.04
CA TRP A 231 5.15 15.21 -12.46
C TRP A 231 5.26 15.17 -13.98
N SER A 232 6.28 15.83 -14.54
CA SER A 232 6.56 15.82 -15.97
C SER A 232 8.07 15.84 -16.24
N ALA A 233 8.48 15.38 -17.41
CA ALA A 233 9.86 15.53 -17.88
C ALA A 233 9.86 15.71 -19.40
N ALA A 234 10.82 16.48 -19.93
CA ALA A 234 10.87 16.85 -21.35
C ALA A 234 10.84 15.65 -22.32
N ASN A 235 11.42 14.51 -21.90
CA ASN A 235 11.54 13.30 -22.71
C ASN A 235 10.60 12.17 -22.23
N VAL A 236 9.56 12.48 -21.46
CA VAL A 236 8.59 11.48 -20.98
C VAL A 236 7.19 11.96 -21.33
N THR A 237 6.59 11.31 -22.33
CA THR A 237 5.20 11.56 -22.72
C THR A 237 4.26 10.88 -21.72
N ARG A 238 3.29 11.63 -21.20
CA ARG A 238 2.28 11.13 -20.26
C ARG A 238 0.91 11.67 -20.65
N GLY A 239 -0.09 10.79 -20.73
CA GLY A 239 -1.47 11.22 -20.99
C GLY A 239 -2.12 11.93 -19.80
N ASN A 240 -1.70 11.57 -18.57
CA ASN A 240 -2.13 12.22 -17.34
C ASN A 240 -0.92 12.48 -16.44
N LEU A 241 -0.63 13.74 -16.13
CA LEU A 241 0.51 14.14 -15.28
C LEU A 241 0.28 13.84 -13.79
N ALA A 242 -0.98 13.65 -13.39
CA ALA A 242 -1.39 13.32 -12.02
C ALA A 242 -1.53 11.80 -11.79
N ALA A 243 -1.22 10.96 -12.78
CA ALA A 243 -1.36 9.51 -12.64
C ALA A 243 -0.17 8.90 -11.86
N TRP A 244 -0.47 8.09 -10.86
CA TRP A 244 0.52 7.38 -10.05
C TRP A 244 0.20 5.90 -10.04
N TYR A 245 1.23 5.09 -9.78
CA TYR A 245 1.01 3.70 -9.39
C TYR A 245 1.43 3.54 -7.93
N VAL A 246 0.60 2.86 -7.16
CA VAL A 246 0.99 2.30 -5.87
C VAL A 246 1.05 0.80 -6.02
N CYS A 247 2.25 0.25 -5.88
CA CYS A 247 2.50 -1.17 -6.09
C CYS A 247 2.74 -1.92 -4.78
N THR A 248 2.87 -3.25 -4.88
CA THR A 248 3.24 -4.14 -3.78
C THR A 248 4.31 -3.54 -2.89
N GLY A 249 4.09 -3.59 -1.57
CA GLY A 249 4.96 -2.90 -0.60
C GLY A 249 4.66 -1.41 -0.43
N GLN A 250 3.51 -0.94 -0.95
CA GLN A 250 3.06 0.46 -0.94
C GLN A 250 3.99 1.43 -1.65
N GLN A 251 4.90 0.93 -2.50
CA GLN A 251 5.87 1.77 -3.19
C GLN A 251 5.17 2.62 -4.26
N LEU A 252 5.54 3.90 -4.30
CA LEU A 252 4.98 4.89 -5.22
C LEU A 252 5.84 4.99 -6.49
N PHE A 253 5.17 5.02 -7.63
CA PHE A 253 5.77 5.20 -8.95
C PHE A 253 5.00 6.24 -9.76
N ILE A 254 5.69 6.90 -10.68
CA ILE A 254 5.04 7.66 -11.75
C ILE A 254 4.42 6.68 -12.75
N ASN A 255 3.14 6.85 -13.07
CA ASN A 255 2.49 6.15 -14.17
C ASN A 255 2.80 6.86 -15.50
N THR A 256 3.51 6.18 -16.41
CA THR A 256 3.78 6.65 -17.78
C THR A 256 2.97 5.92 -18.85
N GLY A 257 2.16 4.94 -18.45
CA GLY A 257 1.23 4.20 -19.31
C GLY A 257 -0.12 4.89 -19.48
N ALA A 258 -1.09 4.16 -20.01
CA ALA A 258 -2.47 4.63 -20.09
C ALA A 258 -3.12 4.54 -18.69
N TYR A 259 -3.60 5.66 -18.17
CA TYR A 259 -4.29 5.70 -16.89
C TYR A 259 -5.56 4.81 -16.95
N LEU A 260 -5.74 3.93 -15.96
CA LEU A 260 -6.83 2.94 -15.84
C LEU A 260 -6.84 1.80 -16.88
N TYR A 261 -5.84 1.71 -17.76
CA TYR A 261 -5.75 0.64 -18.76
C TYR A 261 -4.34 0.03 -18.79
N GLY A 262 -4.25 -1.27 -18.55
CA GLY A 262 -2.95 -1.97 -18.57
C GLY A 262 -2.11 -1.72 -17.31
N THR A 263 -2.76 -1.42 -16.18
CA THR A 263 -2.15 -1.35 -14.85
C THR A 263 -1.27 -2.58 -14.61
N PRO A 264 0.04 -2.41 -14.31
CA PRO A 264 0.93 -3.54 -14.05
C PRO A 264 0.42 -4.41 -12.90
N SER A 265 0.65 -5.72 -12.99
CA SER A 265 0.25 -6.65 -11.94
C SER A 265 0.88 -6.27 -10.59
N GLY A 266 0.05 -6.23 -9.54
CA GLY A 266 0.46 -5.80 -8.21
C GLY A 266 0.56 -4.29 -8.04
N CYS A 267 0.08 -3.49 -8.99
CA CYS A 267 -0.06 -2.05 -8.90
C CYS A 267 -1.52 -1.63 -8.98
N TYR A 268 -1.82 -0.48 -8.38
CA TYR A 268 -3.09 0.21 -8.49
C TYR A 268 -2.85 1.60 -9.07
N ASP A 269 -3.69 2.01 -10.02
CA ASP A 269 -3.74 3.39 -10.48
C ASP A 269 -4.26 4.27 -9.34
N GLU A 270 -3.61 5.40 -9.15
CA GLU A 270 -3.94 6.34 -8.10
C GLU A 270 -3.78 7.77 -8.61
N THR A 271 -4.51 8.67 -7.97
CA THR A 271 -4.21 10.09 -7.93
C THR A 271 -3.87 10.47 -6.50
N ILE A 272 -2.84 11.31 -6.31
CA ILE A 272 -2.44 11.77 -4.98
C ILE A 272 -2.56 13.28 -4.90
N HIS A 273 -3.18 13.74 -3.82
CA HIS A 273 -3.62 15.12 -3.64
C HIS A 273 -3.07 15.66 -2.34
N PHE A 274 -2.79 16.96 -2.32
CA PHE A 274 -2.44 17.59 -1.05
C PHE A 274 -3.65 17.62 -0.11
N TYR A 275 -3.36 17.58 1.18
CA TYR A 275 -4.31 17.84 2.25
C TYR A 275 -3.67 18.83 3.22
N ASN A 276 -4.37 19.92 3.52
CA ASN A 276 -3.86 21.07 4.27
C ASN A 276 -4.42 21.17 5.70
N GLY A 277 -5.05 20.10 6.20
CA GLY A 277 -5.50 20.04 7.59
C GLY A 277 -4.34 20.13 8.57
N ALA A 278 -4.60 20.66 9.76
CA ALA A 278 -3.56 20.84 10.79
C ALA A 278 -2.84 19.53 11.15
N THR A 279 -3.54 18.38 11.06
CA THR A 279 -3.00 17.04 11.30
C THR A 279 -3.45 16.09 10.20
N ALA A 280 -2.63 15.11 9.84
CA ALA A 280 -3.05 13.99 8.99
C ALA A 280 -4.16 13.19 9.69
N VAL A 281 -5.15 12.71 8.92
CA VAL A 281 -6.32 12.00 9.43
C VAL A 281 -6.55 10.70 8.66
N ALA A 282 -7.15 9.73 9.35
CA ALA A 282 -7.58 8.45 8.77
C ALA A 282 -8.65 8.63 7.69
#